data_AF-A0A7R9XEE9-F1
#
_entry.id   AF-A0A7R9XEE9-F1
#
_cell.length_a   1.000
_cell.length_b   1.000
_cell.length_c   1.000
_cell.angle_alpha   90.00
_cell.angle_beta   90.00
_cell.angle_gamma   90.00
#
_symmetry.space_group_name_H-M   'P 1'
#
loop_
_entity.id
_entity.type
_entity.pdbx_description
1 polymer ?
#
loop_
_entity_poly.entity_id
_entity_poly.type
_entity_poly.pdbx_seq_one_letter_code
_entity_poly.pdbx_strand_id
1 'polypeptide(L)'
;DHLSSPRPVTAGVPQGGILSPFLFAFFLSDLPTTPSTTLWGYADDIAITATGVNAPMQMQIALDSIHQWTRDNNMMLNPPKCRVMAAGRPPRPVHVFIDGIL
;
A
#
# COMPACT_ATOMS: atom_id res chain seq x y z
N ASP A 1 37.22 3.11 -12.48
CA ASP A 1 36.08 2.44 -11.80
C ASP A 1 36.17 2.65 -10.29
N HIS A 2 35.17 3.31 -9.71
CA HIS A 2 35.06 3.46 -8.26
C HIS A 2 33.99 2.50 -7.75
N LEU A 3 34.42 1.37 -7.19
CA LEU A 3 33.54 0.45 -6.50
C LEU A 3 33.35 0.93 -5.05
N SER A 4 32.10 0.99 -4.59
CA SER A 4 31.79 1.29 -3.19
C SER A 4 32.23 0.14 -2.28
N SER A 5 32.60 0.45 -1.03
CA SER A 5 32.83 -0.56 0.00
C SER A 5 31.55 -1.37 0.29
N PRO A 6 31.62 -2.69 0.55
CA PRO A 6 30.47 -3.49 0.95
C PRO A 6 29.79 -2.92 2.19
N ARG A 7 28.46 -2.96 2.24
CA ARG A 7 27.66 -2.57 3.42
C ARG A 7 26.72 -3.72 3.80
N PRO A 8 26.48 -3.95 5.10
CA PRO A 8 25.51 -4.95 5.54
C PRO A 8 24.09 -4.53 5.17
N VAL A 9 23.28 -5.49 4.71
CA VAL A 9 21.84 -5.29 4.49
C VAL A 9 21.15 -5.40 5.84
N THR A 10 20.59 -4.30 6.32
CA THR A 10 19.93 -4.24 7.64
C THR A 10 18.42 -4.49 7.58
N ALA A 11 17.81 -4.37 6.40
CA ALA A 11 16.39 -4.62 6.16
C ALA A 11 16.16 -4.99 4.68
N GLY A 12 15.07 -5.72 4.43
CA GLY A 12 14.66 -6.16 3.10
C GLY A 12 15.21 -7.54 2.71
N VAL A 13 14.87 -7.95 1.50
CA VAL A 13 15.27 -9.22 0.89
C VAL A 13 16.18 -8.97 -0.31
N PRO A 14 17.14 -9.85 -0.63
CA PRO A 14 18.05 -9.65 -1.75
C PRO A 14 17.31 -9.66 -3.10
N GLN A 15 17.58 -8.68 -3.96
CA GLN A 15 17.01 -8.65 -5.30
C GLN A 15 17.52 -9.87 -6.11
N GLY A 16 16.62 -10.55 -6.82
CA GLY A 16 16.96 -11.76 -7.58
C GLY A 16 17.08 -13.04 -6.74
N GLY A 17 16.86 -12.96 -5.43
CA GLY A 17 16.74 -14.15 -4.58
C GLY A 17 15.47 -14.94 -4.90
N ILE A 18 15.60 -16.27 -5.05
CA ILE A 18 14.47 -17.18 -5.37
C ILE A 18 13.36 -17.09 -4.31
N LEU A 19 13.74 -16.89 -3.04
CA LEU A 19 12.81 -16.79 -1.92
C LEU A 19 12.32 -15.36 -1.66
N SER A 20 12.94 -14.36 -2.26
CA SER A 20 12.64 -12.95 -1.97
C SER A 20 11.17 -12.58 -2.24
N PRO A 21 10.53 -13.00 -3.35
CA PRO A 21 9.12 -12.73 -3.58
C PRO A 21 8.19 -13.38 -2.56
N PHE A 22 8.50 -14.62 -2.15
CA PHE A 22 7.70 -15.34 -1.14
C PHE A 22 7.80 -14.67 0.22
N LEU A 23 9.01 -14.31 0.66
CA LEU A 23 9.22 -13.62 1.93
C LEU A 23 8.56 -12.24 1.95
N PHE A 24 8.58 -11.52 0.83
CA PHE A 24 7.88 -10.25 0.70
C PHE A 24 6.36 -10.42 0.77
N ALA A 25 5.79 -11.40 0.06
CA ALA A 25 4.36 -11.70 0.14
C ALA A 25 3.93 -12.16 1.54
N PHE A 26 4.77 -12.96 2.21
CA PHE A 26 4.54 -13.38 3.59
C PHE A 26 4.57 -12.18 4.55
N PHE A 27 5.50 -11.25 4.34
CA PHE A 27 5.59 -10.01 5.11
C PHE A 27 4.37 -9.10 4.94
N LEU A 28 3.71 -9.12 3.77
CA LEU A 28 2.48 -8.36 3.54
C LEU A 28 1.20 -9.09 4.00
N SER A 29 1.32 -10.32 4.49
CA SER A 29 0.14 -11.17 4.78
C SER A 29 -0.68 -10.71 5.98
N ASP A 30 -0.12 -9.86 6.83
CA ASP A 30 -0.76 -9.24 8.00
C ASP A 30 -1.26 -7.80 7.72
N LEU A 31 -1.28 -7.37 6.46
CA LEU A 31 -1.88 -6.10 6.07
C LEU A 31 -3.29 -5.96 6.65
N PRO A 32 -3.62 -4.81 7.27
CA PRO A 32 -4.92 -4.63 7.89
C PRO A 32 -6.03 -4.62 6.83
N THR A 33 -7.14 -5.27 7.16
CA THR A 33 -8.35 -5.29 6.34
C THR A 33 -9.48 -4.61 7.09
N THR A 34 -10.44 -4.02 6.36
CA THR A 34 -11.64 -3.44 6.96
C THR A 34 -12.91 -4.07 6.36
N PRO A 35 -14.00 -4.25 7.12
CA PRO A 35 -15.18 -4.99 6.66
C PRO A 35 -15.89 -4.39 5.43
N SER A 36 -15.75 -3.09 5.19
CA SER A 36 -16.45 -2.37 4.12
C SER A 36 -15.58 -2.13 2.87
N THR A 37 -14.39 -2.73 2.82
CA THR A 37 -13.43 -2.59 1.72
C THR A 37 -12.87 -3.93 1.31
N THR A 38 -12.49 -4.07 0.05
CA THR A 38 -11.67 -5.19 -0.42
C THR A 38 -10.24 -4.70 -0.65
N LEU A 39 -9.27 -5.46 -0.14
CA LEU A 39 -7.85 -5.25 -0.36
C LEU A 39 -7.38 -6.20 -1.48
N TRP A 40 -6.66 -5.64 -2.45
CA TRP A 40 -6.02 -6.36 -3.53
C TRP A 40 -4.52 -6.09 -3.47
N GLY A 41 -3.69 -7.09 -3.71
CA GLY A 41 -2.24 -6.94 -3.66
C GLY A 41 -1.53 -7.75 -4.74
N TYR A 42 -0.50 -7.16 -5.35
CA TYR A 42 0.43 -7.83 -6.24
C TYR A 42 1.81 -7.19 -6.11
N ALA A 43 2.81 -7.97 -5.66
CA ALA A 43 4.11 -7.43 -5.30
C ALA A 43 3.96 -6.20 -4.37
N ASP A 44 4.56 -5.06 -4.71
CA ASP A 44 4.47 -3.80 -3.95
C ASP A 44 3.21 -2.97 -4.26
N ASP A 45 2.43 -3.34 -5.29
CA ASP A 45 1.20 -2.66 -5.64
C ASP A 45 0.01 -3.18 -4.82
N ILE A 46 -0.71 -2.25 -4.19
CA ILE A 46 -1.90 -2.53 -3.37
C ILE A 46 -3.06 -1.65 -3.88
N ALA A 47 -4.26 -2.22 -3.94
CA ALA A 47 -5.48 -1.48 -4.25
C ALA A 47 -6.57 -1.71 -3.19
N ILE A 48 -7.27 -0.64 -2.83
CA ILE A 48 -8.42 -0.67 -1.92
C ILE A 48 -9.66 -0.33 -2.74
N THR A 49 -10.70 -1.16 -2.65
CA THR A 49 -11.98 -0.89 -3.32
C THR A 49 -13.12 -0.87 -2.31
N ALA A 50 -14.02 0.10 -2.44
CA ALA A 50 -15.25 0.19 -1.65
C ALA A 50 -16.43 0.56 -2.57
N THR A 51 -17.65 0.20 -2.15
CA THR A 51 -18.89 0.51 -2.90
C THR A 51 -19.93 1.16 -2.01
N GLY A 52 -20.91 1.82 -2.63
CA GLY A 52 -22.00 2.50 -1.93
C GLY A 52 -21.71 3.96 -1.57
N VAL A 53 -22.68 4.59 -0.91
CA VAL A 53 -22.66 6.04 -0.60
C VAL A 53 -21.54 6.44 0.36
N ASN A 54 -21.11 5.51 1.21
CA ASN A 54 -20.06 5.72 2.20
C ASN A 54 -18.67 5.29 1.71
N ALA A 55 -18.53 4.88 0.44
CA ALA A 55 -17.28 4.37 -0.11
C ALA A 55 -16.06 5.28 0.13
N PRO A 56 -16.14 6.63 -0.02
CA PRO A 56 -15.01 7.52 0.30
C PRO A 56 -14.54 7.41 1.75
N MET A 57 -15.48 7.42 2.70
CA MET A 57 -15.18 7.30 4.13
C MET A 57 -14.55 5.93 4.45
N GLN A 58 -15.09 4.85 3.87
CA GLN A 58 -14.57 3.50 4.10
C GLN A 58 -13.18 3.32 3.49
N MET A 59 -12.92 3.90 2.31
CA MET A 59 -11.59 3.92 1.72
C MET A 59 -10.59 4.70 2.58
N GLN A 60 -10.99 5.84 3.14
CA GLN A 60 -10.11 6.62 4.03
C GLN A 60 -9.72 5.81 5.27
N ILE A 61 -10.70 5.17 5.94
CA ILE A 61 -10.43 4.34 7.13
C ILE A 61 -9.46 3.19 6.83
N ALA A 62 -9.66 2.51 5.69
CA ALA A 62 -8.77 1.45 5.26
C ALA A 62 -7.37 1.96 4.91
N LEU A 63 -7.28 3.09 4.20
CA LEU A 63 -6.02 3.73 3.84
C LEU A 63 -5.22 4.18 5.08
N ASP A 64 -5.89 4.78 6.07
CA ASP A 64 -5.28 5.21 7.33
C ASP A 64 -4.73 4.01 8.11
N SER A 65 -5.47 2.90 8.13
CA SER A 65 -5.05 1.66 8.79
C SER A 65 -3.80 1.07 8.13
N ILE A 66 -3.78 1.01 6.80
CA ILE A 66 -2.61 0.54 6.04
C ILE A 66 -1.43 1.48 6.23
N HIS A 67 -1.64 2.80 6.18
CA HIS A 67 -0.58 3.78 6.38
C HIS A 67 0.06 3.65 7.76
N GLN A 68 -0.75 3.49 8.80
CA GLN A 68 -0.22 3.23 10.15
C GLN A 68 0.57 1.92 10.20
N TRP A 69 0.04 0.83 9.63
CA TRP A 69 0.75 -0.45 9.56
C TRP A 69 2.09 -0.32 8.82
N THR A 70 2.16 0.46 7.73
CA THR A 70 3.45 0.68 7.04
C THR A 70 4.46 1.39 7.93
N ARG A 71 4.05 2.37 8.74
CA ARG A 71 4.93 3.06 9.69
C ARG A 71 5.44 2.13 10.77
N ASP A 72 4.55 1.32 11.34
CA ASP A 72 4.89 0.35 12.38
C ASP A 72 5.88 -0.71 11.85
N ASN A 73 5.81 -1.01 10.56
CA ASN A 73 6.64 -1.99 9.86
C ASN A 73 7.84 -1.38 9.09
N ASN A 74 8.19 -0.11 9.32
CA ASN A 74 9.30 0.59 8.67
C ASN A 74 9.22 0.60 7.13
N MET A 75 8.01 0.58 6.58
CA MET A 75 7.72 0.80 5.17
C MET A 75 7.28 2.24 4.92
N MET A 76 7.34 2.68 3.67
CA MET A 76 6.86 3.98 3.25
C MET A 76 5.96 3.82 2.03
N LEU A 77 4.76 4.39 2.10
CA LEU A 77 3.93 4.58 0.91
C LEU A 77 4.58 5.57 -0.05
N ASN A 78 4.20 5.51 -1.32
CA ASN A 78 4.66 6.42 -2.36
C ASN A 78 3.48 7.25 -2.90
N PRO A 79 3.06 8.32 -2.20
CA PRO A 79 1.90 9.12 -2.60
C PRO A 79 1.93 9.61 -4.06
N PRO A 80 3.08 10.05 -4.64
CA PRO A 80 3.15 10.40 -6.06
C PRO A 80 2.77 9.28 -7.04
N LYS A 81 2.88 8.01 -6.64
CA LYS A 81 2.46 6.85 -7.44
C LYS A 81 1.03 6.38 -7.12
N CYS A 82 0.47 6.78 -5.98
CA CYS A 82 -0.90 6.43 -5.60
C CYS A 82 -1.93 7.19 -6.47
N ARG A 83 -3.06 6.55 -6.76
CA ARG A 83 -4.15 7.11 -7.57
C ARG A 83 -5.50 6.74 -6.97
N VAL A 84 -6.46 7.65 -7.08
CA VAL A 84 -7.85 7.45 -6.66
C VAL A 84 -8.73 7.44 -7.91
N MET A 85 -9.63 6.47 -7.99
CA MET A 85 -10.54 6.33 -9.12
C MET A 85 -11.97 6.08 -8.64
N ALA A 86 -12.93 6.81 -9.21
CA ALA A 86 -14.35 6.61 -8.98
C ALA A 86 -14.98 5.92 -10.19
N ALA A 87 -15.62 4.77 -9.96
CA ALA A 87 -16.38 4.04 -10.97
C ALA A 87 -17.89 4.21 -10.72
N GLY A 88 -18.63 4.69 -11.71
CA GLY A 88 -20.07 4.91 -11.61
C GLY A 88 -20.62 5.80 -12.73
N ARG A 89 -21.95 5.95 -12.79
CA ARG A 89 -22.63 6.85 -13.73
C ARG A 89 -23.67 7.71 -12.99
N PRO A 90 -23.44 9.03 -12.84
CA PRO A 90 -22.19 9.75 -13.12
C PRO A 90 -21.09 9.42 -12.09
N PRO A 91 -19.80 9.46 -12.47
CA PRO A 91 -18.71 9.32 -11.52
C PRO A 91 -18.72 10.53 -10.57
N ARG A 92 -18.71 10.25 -9.27
CA ARG A 92 -18.59 11.30 -8.23
C ARG A 92 -17.12 11.47 -7.88
N PRO A 93 -16.61 12.71 -7.74
CA PRO A 93 -15.27 12.94 -7.21
C PRO A 93 -15.12 12.26 -5.85
N VAL A 94 -14.00 11.56 -5.66
CA VAL A 94 -13.63 10.92 -4.40
C VAL A 94 -12.32 11.54 -3.96
N HIS A 95 -12.30 12.03 -2.73
CA HIS A 95 -11.12 12.58 -2.09
C HIS A 95 -10.78 11.67 -0.90
N VAL A 96 -9.58 11.12 -0.92
CA VAL A 96 -8.95 10.41 0.19
C VAL A 96 -7.53 10.94 0.30
N PHE A 97 -6.97 10.95 1.50
CA PHE A 97 -5.72 11.66 1.82
C PHE A 97 -4.72 10.72 2.49
N ILE A 98 -3.42 10.94 2.27
CA ILE A 98 -2.32 10.31 3.03
C ILE A 98 -1.49 11.44 3.66
N ASP A 99 -1.46 11.58 4.98
CA ASP A 99 -0.75 12.69 5.66
C ASP A 99 -1.10 14.09 5.13
N GLY A 100 -2.35 14.29 4.69
CA GLY A 100 -2.80 15.54 4.05
C GLY A 100 -2.38 15.70 2.59
N ILE A 101 -1.70 14.69 2.03
CA ILE A 101 -1.30 14.58 0.62
C ILE A 101 -1.91 13.30 0.05
N LEU A 102 -3.12 13.40 -0.49
CA LEU A 102 -3.63 12.63 -1.62
C LEU A 102 -4.95 13.29 -2.08
#